data_AF-A0A167HE94-F1
#
_entry.id   AF-A0A167HE94-F1
#
_cell.length_a   1.000
_cell.length_b   1.000
_cell.length_c   1.000
_cell.angle_alpha   90.00
_cell.angle_beta   90.00
_cell.angle_gamma   90.00
#
_symmetry.space_group_name_H-M   'P 1'
#
loop_
_entity.id
_entity.type
_entity.pdbx_description
1 polymer ?
#
loop_
_entity_poly.entity_id
_entity_poly.type
_entity_poly.pdbx_seq_one_letter_code
_entity_poly.pdbx_strand_id
1 'polypeptide(L)'
;MFPAAVLFGLPVAAALPSVYGGGASAASFAAVSSHDMTAASMPGLDRSMSLGGKCRQVTLAGAGKVGKTTLEGRCVDSRGQWWSTALNLNECVGGRDGKLVYQDEGHFDDICRPCLIDETDDRSGVDLKCNCLDARGMPQYTFLRMGEHAQGDIAVKVVEGRFVCGRHEGIGSPSFE
;
A
#
# COMPACT_ATOMS: atom_id res chain seq x y z
N MET A 1 53.85 29.85 9.33
CA MET A 1 54.40 30.80 8.33
C MET A 1 53.85 30.40 6.97
N PHE A 2 53.00 31.25 6.38
CA PHE A 2 52.62 31.22 4.97
C PHE A 2 53.79 31.73 4.10
N PRO A 3 53.77 31.51 2.77
CA PRO A 3 53.10 32.51 1.93
C PRO A 3 52.13 31.91 0.89
N ALA A 4 51.19 32.77 0.50
CA ALA A 4 50.26 32.66 -0.61
C ALA A 4 50.74 33.51 -1.81
N ALA A 5 50.30 33.14 -3.02
CA ALA A 5 50.11 33.98 -4.23
C ALA A 5 49.44 33.08 -5.30
N VAL A 6 48.19 33.21 -5.75
CA VAL A 6 47.45 34.28 -6.49
C VAL A 6 48.04 34.58 -7.87
N LEU A 7 47.25 34.34 -8.94
CA LEU A 7 46.87 35.29 -10.03
C LEU A 7 46.09 34.53 -11.15
N PHE A 8 44.78 34.76 -11.33
CA PHE A 8 44.10 35.70 -12.26
C PHE A 8 43.85 35.17 -13.70
N GLY A 9 42.59 35.27 -14.18
CA GLY A 9 42.29 35.23 -15.63
C GLY A 9 40.90 34.72 -16.06
N LEU A 10 39.86 35.56 -15.99
CA LEU A 10 38.64 35.54 -16.82
C LEU A 10 38.72 36.78 -17.77
N PRO A 11 37.81 37.03 -18.75
CA PRO A 11 36.91 36.17 -19.55
C PRO A 11 37.00 36.50 -21.08
N VAL A 12 36.34 35.74 -21.98
CA VAL A 12 35.96 36.26 -23.32
C VAL A 12 34.59 35.71 -23.74
N ALA A 13 33.73 36.62 -24.20
CA ALA A 13 32.37 36.41 -24.73
C ALA A 13 32.32 36.64 -26.25
N ALA A 14 31.10 36.47 -26.83
CA ALA A 14 30.61 36.82 -28.17
C ALA A 14 30.63 35.67 -29.21
N ALA A 15 29.65 35.48 -30.11
CA ALA A 15 28.29 36.01 -30.35
C ALA A 15 27.62 35.17 -31.47
N LEU A 16 26.29 35.27 -31.62
CA LEU A 16 25.39 34.65 -32.62
C LEU A 16 25.55 35.27 -34.05
N PRO A 17 24.97 34.68 -35.13
CA PRO A 17 23.55 34.87 -35.52
C PRO A 17 22.86 33.56 -35.98
N SER A 18 21.58 33.27 -35.67
CA SER A 18 20.29 33.76 -36.21
C SER A 18 20.07 33.49 -37.70
N VAL A 19 18.95 32.81 -38.06
CA VAL A 19 18.00 33.12 -39.17
C VAL A 19 16.90 32.04 -39.31
N TYR A 20 15.67 32.50 -39.01
CA TYR A 20 14.36 32.33 -39.68
C TYR A 20 13.65 30.99 -39.98
N GLY A 21 12.35 31.04 -39.65
CA GLY A 21 11.21 30.50 -40.41
C GLY A 21 10.35 29.57 -39.56
N GLY A 22 9.12 29.85 -39.13
CA GLY A 22 8.08 30.76 -39.61
C GLY A 22 6.79 29.94 -39.76
N GLY A 23 5.70 30.33 -39.09
CA GLY A 23 4.37 29.74 -39.31
C GLY A 23 3.49 29.66 -38.07
N ALA A 24 2.75 30.73 -37.78
CA ALA A 24 1.58 30.69 -36.90
C ALA A 24 0.35 30.26 -37.72
N SER A 25 -0.54 29.45 -37.14
CA SER A 25 -1.97 29.42 -37.50
C SER A 25 -2.82 28.87 -36.37
N ALA A 26 -3.96 29.53 -36.18
CA ALA A 26 -4.84 29.45 -35.03
C ALA A 26 -5.89 28.33 -35.11
N ALA A 27 -6.30 27.88 -33.92
CA ALA A 27 -7.57 27.29 -33.49
C ALA A 27 -8.37 26.37 -34.43
N SER A 28 -8.66 25.16 -33.92
CA SER A 28 -9.97 24.51 -34.06
C SER A 28 -10.18 23.53 -32.91
N PHE A 29 -11.07 23.88 -31.99
CA PHE A 29 -11.64 23.01 -30.97
C PHE A 29 -12.67 22.11 -31.66
N ALA A 30 -12.31 20.86 -31.92
CA ALA A 30 -13.26 19.86 -32.36
C ALA A 30 -13.91 19.23 -31.12
N ALA A 31 -15.18 19.59 -30.88
CA ALA A 31 -16.07 18.83 -30.02
C ALA A 31 -16.29 17.45 -30.65
N VAL A 32 -15.84 16.39 -29.98
CA VAL A 32 -16.27 15.02 -30.30
C VAL A 32 -17.37 14.67 -29.31
N SER A 33 -18.58 14.62 -29.86
CA SER A 33 -19.79 14.14 -29.21
C SER A 33 -19.70 12.64 -28.96
N SER A 34 -20.16 12.28 -27.76
CA SER A 34 -20.36 10.95 -27.21
C SER A 34 -20.90 9.94 -28.21
N HIS A 35 -20.18 8.83 -28.40
CA HIS A 35 -20.78 7.52 -28.62
C HIS A 35 -19.87 6.45 -28.03
N ASP A 36 -20.29 5.98 -26.87
CA ASP A 36 -20.27 4.58 -26.44
C ASP A 36 -19.08 3.73 -26.91
N MET A 37 -18.03 3.72 -26.10
CA MET A 37 -17.17 2.56 -25.94
C MET A 37 -17.15 2.21 -24.46
N THR A 38 -18.16 1.43 -24.07
CA THR A 38 -18.11 0.45 -22.99
C THR A 38 -16.73 0.33 -22.33
N ALA A 39 -16.62 0.96 -21.16
CA ALA A 39 -15.48 0.76 -20.29
C ALA A 39 -15.34 -0.74 -20.02
N ALA A 40 -14.27 -1.34 -20.55
CA ALA A 40 -13.76 -2.60 -20.08
C ALA A 40 -13.63 -2.49 -18.55
N SER A 41 -14.50 -3.20 -17.85
CA SER A 41 -14.45 -3.31 -16.40
C SER A 41 -13.11 -3.93 -16.03
N MET A 42 -12.18 -3.14 -15.50
CA MET A 42 -10.99 -3.66 -14.85
C MET A 42 -11.44 -4.34 -13.55
N PRO A 43 -11.25 -5.67 -13.39
CA PRO A 43 -11.60 -6.34 -12.14
C PRO A 43 -10.52 -6.02 -11.11
N GLY A 44 -10.74 -5.01 -10.26
CA GLY A 44 -9.68 -4.69 -9.30
C GLY A 44 -9.89 -3.60 -8.25
N LEU A 45 -11.06 -2.95 -8.10
CA LEU A 45 -11.12 -1.82 -7.14
C LEU A 45 -12.39 -1.66 -6.27
N ASP A 46 -13.32 -2.61 -6.23
CA ASP A 46 -14.42 -2.54 -5.26
C ASP A 46 -14.95 -3.92 -4.84
N ARG A 47 -14.04 -4.85 -4.53
CA ARG A 47 -14.43 -5.99 -3.70
C ARG A 47 -14.35 -5.52 -2.25
N SER A 48 -15.49 -5.15 -1.69
CA SER A 48 -15.62 -4.95 -0.24
C SER A 48 -15.29 -6.26 0.46
N MET A 49 -14.01 -6.45 0.80
CA MET A 49 -13.56 -7.64 1.53
C MET A 49 -14.10 -7.59 2.96
N SER A 50 -14.54 -8.74 3.46
CA SER A 50 -15.01 -8.89 4.84
C SER A 50 -14.02 -9.66 5.71
N LEU A 51 -13.78 -9.16 6.92
CA LEU A 51 -13.05 -9.89 7.95
C LEU A 51 -14.08 -10.49 8.93
N GLY A 52 -14.40 -11.77 8.76
CA GLY A 52 -15.31 -12.51 9.64
C GLY A 52 -16.73 -11.94 9.71
N GLY A 53 -17.24 -11.32 8.63
CA GLY A 53 -18.55 -10.67 8.62
C GLY A 53 -18.68 -9.41 9.48
N LYS A 54 -17.64 -9.07 10.27
CA LYS A 54 -17.61 -7.91 11.17
C LYS A 54 -17.01 -6.68 10.51
N CYS A 55 -16.24 -6.85 9.46
CA CYS A 55 -15.64 -5.75 8.72
C CYS A 55 -16.09 -5.71 7.26
N ARG A 56 -15.95 -4.54 6.65
CA ARG A 56 -16.18 -4.27 5.22
C ARG A 56 -15.13 -3.30 4.70
N GLN A 57 -14.97 -3.27 3.38
CA GLN A 57 -13.96 -2.43 2.71
C GLN A 57 -12.57 -2.61 3.29
N VAL A 58 -12.21 -3.85 3.62
CA VAL A 58 -10.85 -4.15 4.08
C VAL A 58 -9.91 -3.98 2.89
N THR A 59 -8.87 -3.16 3.05
CA THR A 59 -7.87 -2.84 2.01
C THR A 59 -6.45 -2.78 2.59
N LEU A 60 -5.44 -2.88 1.73
CA LEU A 60 -4.05 -2.58 2.08
C LEU A 60 -3.68 -1.18 1.58
N ALA A 61 -3.25 -0.34 2.51
CA ALA A 61 -2.65 0.96 2.25
C ALA A 61 -1.11 0.90 2.37
N GLY A 62 -0.44 2.01 2.11
CA GLY A 62 1.03 2.13 2.16
C GLY A 62 1.73 2.07 0.81
N ALA A 63 1.04 1.65 -0.26
CA ALA A 63 1.52 1.67 -1.65
C ALA A 63 2.90 1.01 -1.85
N GLY A 64 3.19 -0.07 -1.11
CA GLY A 64 4.46 -0.80 -1.20
C GLY A 64 5.68 -0.09 -0.60
N LYS A 65 5.46 1.01 0.16
CA LYS A 65 6.52 1.67 0.93
C LYS A 65 6.86 0.82 2.16
N VAL A 66 8.15 0.56 2.33
CA VAL A 66 8.70 -0.18 3.47
C VAL A 66 8.29 0.46 4.79
N GLY A 67 7.89 -0.38 5.75
CA GLY A 67 7.45 0.00 7.10
C GLY A 67 6.06 0.66 7.15
N LYS A 68 5.33 0.72 6.02
CA LYS A 68 4.06 1.46 5.93
C LYS A 68 2.88 0.61 5.46
N THR A 69 3.05 -0.70 5.38
CA THR A 69 1.98 -1.60 4.94
C THR A 69 0.89 -1.67 6.01
N THR A 70 -0.21 -0.96 5.77
CA THR A 70 -1.30 -0.78 6.74
C THR A 70 -2.56 -1.50 6.26
N LEU A 71 -3.17 -2.30 7.12
CA LEU A 71 -4.50 -2.86 6.92
C LEU A 71 -5.53 -1.81 7.35
N GLU A 72 -6.40 -1.42 6.42
CA GLU A 72 -7.47 -0.43 6.68
C GLU A 72 -8.83 -1.08 6.45
N GLY A 73 -9.85 -0.64 7.19
CA GLY A 73 -11.20 -1.16 7.00
C GLY A 73 -12.21 -0.50 7.92
N ARG A 74 -13.47 -0.90 7.76
CA ARG A 74 -14.57 -0.49 8.63
C ARG A 74 -15.14 -1.70 9.35
N CYS A 75 -15.13 -1.69 10.68
CA CYS A 75 -15.54 -2.84 11.49
C CYS A 75 -16.63 -2.46 12.48
N VAL A 76 -17.54 -3.39 12.75
CA VAL A 76 -18.62 -3.21 13.71
C VAL A 76 -18.17 -3.68 15.10
N ASP A 77 -18.52 -2.92 16.13
CA ASP A 77 -18.32 -3.32 17.52
C ASP A 77 -19.49 -4.20 18.05
N SER A 78 -19.40 -4.61 19.32
CA SER A 78 -20.43 -5.44 19.97
C SER A 78 -21.80 -4.76 20.09
N ARG A 79 -21.85 -3.43 19.94
CA ARG A 79 -23.08 -2.61 20.04
C ARG A 79 -23.68 -2.31 18.67
N GLY A 80 -23.08 -2.80 17.58
CA GLY A 80 -23.52 -2.50 16.23
C GLY A 80 -23.01 -1.17 15.68
N GLN A 81 -22.12 -0.47 16.39
CA GLN A 81 -21.55 0.79 15.92
C GLN A 81 -20.36 0.53 15.00
N TRP A 82 -20.32 1.22 13.86
CA TRP A 82 -19.24 1.12 12.89
C TRP A 82 -18.04 1.99 13.30
N TRP A 83 -16.85 1.46 13.08
CA TRP A 83 -15.57 2.10 13.34
C TRP A 83 -14.71 2.02 12.09
N SER A 84 -14.10 3.14 11.69
CA SER A 84 -12.96 3.12 10.78
C SER A 84 -11.73 2.73 11.58
N THR A 85 -10.97 1.74 11.12
CA THR A 85 -9.78 1.25 11.83
C THR A 85 -8.62 0.98 10.87
N ALA A 86 -7.41 1.18 11.35
CA ALA A 86 -6.18 0.93 10.61
C ALA A 86 -5.09 0.37 11.51
N LEU A 87 -4.36 -0.64 11.01
CA LEU A 87 -3.28 -1.31 11.74
C LEU A 87 -2.06 -1.50 10.84
N ASN A 88 -0.88 -1.07 11.29
CA ASN A 88 0.38 -1.34 10.59
C ASN A 88 0.73 -2.83 10.74
N LEU A 89 0.79 -3.55 9.63
CA LEU A 89 1.04 -4.99 9.65
C LEU A 89 2.50 -5.33 10.02
N ASN A 90 3.42 -4.38 9.87
CA ASN A 90 4.82 -4.60 10.29
C ASN A 90 4.99 -4.78 11.80
N GLU A 91 4.01 -4.38 12.61
CA GLU A 91 4.04 -4.59 14.06
C GLU A 91 3.86 -6.06 14.44
N CYS A 92 3.29 -6.89 13.55
CA CYS A 92 2.86 -8.25 13.89
C CYS A 92 3.14 -9.30 12.80
N VAL A 93 3.62 -8.89 11.63
CA VAL A 93 3.91 -9.77 10.51
C VAL A 93 5.39 -9.65 10.17
N GLY A 94 6.05 -10.81 10.10
CA GLY A 94 7.43 -10.96 9.66
C GLY A 94 7.55 -11.82 8.41
N GLY A 95 8.71 -11.73 7.77
CA GLY A 95 9.11 -12.64 6.70
C GLY A 95 10.24 -13.56 7.20
N ARG A 96 10.14 -14.87 6.95
CA ARG A 96 11.20 -15.82 7.30
C ARG A 96 11.27 -16.93 6.26
N ASP A 97 12.44 -17.08 5.64
CA ASP A 97 12.75 -18.14 4.67
C ASP A 97 11.66 -18.32 3.60
N GLY A 98 11.31 -17.22 2.93
CA GLY A 98 10.30 -17.21 1.88
C GLY A 98 8.85 -17.33 2.38
N LYS A 99 8.59 -17.24 3.68
CA LYS A 99 7.24 -17.36 4.26
C LYS A 99 6.84 -16.14 5.05
N LEU A 100 5.57 -15.79 4.99
CA LEU A 100 4.95 -14.89 5.95
C LEU A 100 4.73 -15.64 7.26
N VAL A 101 5.03 -14.98 8.38
CA VAL A 101 4.82 -15.50 9.72
C VAL A 101 4.28 -14.39 10.61
N TYR A 102 3.48 -14.77 11.61
CA TYR A 102 3.19 -13.85 12.69
C TYR A 102 4.45 -13.67 13.56
N GLN A 103 4.89 -12.44 13.74
CA GLN A 103 6.05 -12.05 14.52
C GLN A 103 5.90 -10.62 15.03
N ASP A 104 6.06 -10.41 16.34
CA ASP A 104 6.08 -9.08 16.95
C ASP A 104 7.22 -8.24 16.34
N GLU A 105 6.91 -7.01 15.95
CA GLU A 105 7.84 -6.09 15.26
C GLU A 105 8.54 -6.78 14.07
N GLY A 106 7.76 -7.52 13.28
CA GLY A 106 8.26 -8.45 12.27
C GLY A 106 8.79 -7.81 10.98
N HIS A 107 8.37 -6.58 10.66
CA HIS A 107 8.83 -5.83 9.48
C HIS A 107 8.85 -6.61 8.16
N PHE A 108 7.83 -7.44 7.89
CA PHE A 108 7.82 -8.32 6.73
C PHE A 108 8.06 -7.62 5.38
N ASP A 109 7.58 -6.38 5.23
CA ASP A 109 7.62 -5.67 3.95
C ASP A 109 9.05 -5.26 3.50
N ASP A 110 10.05 -5.43 4.37
CA ASP A 110 11.47 -5.36 4.01
C ASP A 110 11.83 -6.39 2.93
N ILE A 111 11.33 -7.63 3.09
CA ILE A 111 11.69 -8.78 2.26
C ILE A 111 10.50 -9.44 1.54
N CYS A 112 9.28 -8.99 1.81
CA CYS A 112 8.06 -9.56 1.25
C CYS A 112 7.31 -8.54 0.39
N ARG A 113 7.51 -8.56 -0.92
CA ARG A 113 6.84 -7.69 -1.90
C ARG A 113 6.74 -8.34 -3.28
N PRO A 114 5.72 -7.99 -4.08
CA PRO A 114 4.53 -7.22 -3.73
C PRO A 114 3.57 -8.03 -2.84
N CYS A 115 2.66 -7.32 -2.17
CA CYS A 115 1.62 -7.90 -1.34
C CYS A 115 0.23 -7.44 -1.77
N LEU A 116 -0.75 -8.31 -1.60
CA LEU A 116 -2.17 -8.05 -1.81
C LEU A 116 -2.97 -8.76 -0.72
N ILE A 117 -4.21 -8.34 -0.51
CA ILE A 117 -5.19 -9.10 0.28
C ILE A 117 -6.20 -9.75 -0.64
N ASP A 118 -6.74 -10.87 -0.19
CA ASP A 118 -7.84 -11.57 -0.84
C ASP A 118 -8.77 -12.17 0.22
N GLU A 119 -10.05 -12.32 -0.11
CA GLU A 119 -10.97 -12.99 0.82
C GLU A 119 -10.63 -14.47 0.92
N THR A 120 -10.92 -15.04 2.08
CA THR A 120 -10.80 -16.48 2.30
C THR A 120 -12.01 -17.21 1.67
N ASP A 121 -11.83 -18.45 1.24
CA ASP A 121 -12.89 -19.23 0.59
C ASP A 121 -14.15 -19.39 1.47
N ASP A 122 -13.97 -19.44 2.79
CA ASP A 122 -15.00 -19.52 3.81
C ASP A 122 -15.54 -18.15 4.27
N ARG A 123 -15.00 -17.05 3.72
CA ARG A 123 -15.31 -15.64 4.06
C ARG A 123 -15.18 -15.31 5.56
N SER A 124 -14.46 -16.13 6.32
CA SER A 124 -14.20 -15.93 7.74
C SER A 124 -13.07 -14.93 7.99
N GLY A 125 -12.33 -14.54 6.94
CA GLY A 125 -11.21 -13.64 7.05
C GLY A 125 -10.68 -13.15 5.70
N VAL A 126 -9.42 -12.72 5.73
CA VAL A 126 -8.65 -12.37 4.53
C VAL A 126 -7.25 -13.00 4.60
N ASP A 127 -6.68 -13.30 3.45
CA ASP A 127 -5.28 -13.71 3.33
C ASP A 127 -4.43 -12.54 2.88
N LEU A 128 -3.38 -12.23 3.63
CA LEU A 128 -2.26 -11.43 3.13
C LEU A 128 -1.41 -12.33 2.25
N LYS A 129 -1.42 -12.08 0.94
CA LYS A 129 -0.66 -12.85 -0.07
C LYS A 129 0.52 -12.02 -0.53
N CYS A 130 1.73 -12.57 -0.43
CA CYS A 130 2.97 -11.88 -0.80
C CYS A 130 3.95 -12.80 -1.52
N ASN A 131 4.98 -12.21 -2.13
CA ASN A 131 6.22 -12.92 -2.47
C ASN A 131 7.30 -12.53 -1.47
N CYS A 132 7.84 -13.50 -0.72
CA CYS A 132 8.90 -13.28 0.26
C CYS A 132 10.22 -13.88 -0.22
N LEU A 133 11.34 -13.21 0.04
CA LEU A 133 12.64 -13.76 -0.30
C LEU A 133 13.03 -14.91 0.64
N ASP A 134 13.48 -16.04 0.07
CA ASP A 134 14.11 -17.13 0.82
C ASP A 134 15.57 -16.80 1.17
N ALA A 135 16.26 -17.71 1.87
CA ALA A 135 17.66 -17.54 2.23
C ALA A 135 18.63 -17.34 1.04
N ARG A 136 18.21 -17.66 -0.19
CA ARG A 136 18.97 -17.47 -1.44
C ARG A 136 18.56 -16.20 -2.18
N GLY A 137 17.66 -15.38 -1.61
CA GLY A 137 17.10 -14.22 -2.27
C GLY A 137 16.09 -14.57 -3.37
N MET A 138 15.57 -15.80 -3.39
CA MET A 138 14.56 -16.21 -4.38
C MET A 138 13.16 -15.92 -3.86
N PRO A 139 12.29 -15.26 -4.65
CA PRO A 139 10.92 -14.99 -4.23
C PRO A 139 10.09 -16.27 -4.13
N GLN A 140 9.41 -16.43 -3.01
CA GLN A 140 8.50 -17.53 -2.72
C GLN A 140 7.11 -16.96 -2.48
N TYR A 141 6.12 -17.49 -3.19
CA TYR A 141 4.72 -17.16 -2.94
C TYR A 141 4.28 -17.73 -1.60
N THR A 142 3.65 -16.90 -0.79
CA THR A 142 3.20 -17.27 0.56
C THR A 142 1.98 -16.46 0.93
N PHE A 143 1.21 -16.96 1.90
CA PHE A 143 0.06 -16.28 2.44
C PHE A 143 -0.01 -16.41 3.95
N LEU A 144 -0.62 -15.43 4.61
CA LEU A 144 -0.89 -15.43 6.03
C LEU A 144 -2.35 -15.06 6.26
N ARG A 145 -3.10 -15.96 6.89
CA ARG A 145 -4.52 -15.76 7.17
C ARG A 145 -4.72 -14.84 8.36
N MET A 146 -5.59 -13.85 8.21
CA MET A 146 -6.05 -12.91 9.24
C MET A 146 -7.56 -13.06 9.45
N GLY A 147 -8.04 -12.78 10.67
CA GLY A 147 -9.46 -12.92 11.03
C GLY A 147 -9.73 -13.98 12.09
N GLU A 148 -10.98 -14.43 12.19
CA GLU A 148 -11.46 -15.27 13.30
C GLU A 148 -10.75 -16.62 13.41
N HIS A 149 -10.39 -17.22 12.27
CA HIS A 149 -9.71 -18.52 12.20
C HIS A 149 -8.19 -18.39 12.06
N ALA A 150 -7.62 -17.19 12.19
CA ALA A 150 -6.19 -17.01 12.20
C ALA A 150 -5.57 -17.62 13.47
N GLN A 151 -4.53 -18.44 13.28
CA GLN A 151 -3.85 -19.13 14.38
C GLN A 151 -2.71 -18.27 14.94
N GLY A 152 -2.55 -18.30 16.27
CA GLY A 152 -1.48 -17.61 16.99
C GLY A 152 -1.99 -16.47 17.89
N ASP A 153 -1.24 -16.20 18.95
CA ASP A 153 -1.60 -15.22 19.98
C ASP A 153 -1.49 -13.78 19.48
N ILE A 154 -0.65 -13.55 18.48
CA ILE A 154 -0.44 -12.25 17.84
C ILE A 154 -1.08 -12.17 16.45
N ALA A 155 -2.00 -13.09 16.15
CA ALA A 155 -2.73 -13.04 14.89
C ALA A 155 -3.61 -11.80 14.79
N VAL A 156 -3.75 -11.24 13.58
CA VAL A 156 -4.59 -10.06 13.34
C VAL A 156 -6.06 -10.45 13.45
N LYS A 157 -6.78 -9.77 14.36
CA LYS A 157 -8.19 -10.00 14.69
C LYS A 157 -8.94 -8.68 14.80
N VAL A 158 -10.26 -8.78 14.95
CA VAL A 158 -11.14 -7.64 15.23
C VAL A 158 -11.60 -7.71 16.68
N VAL A 159 -11.39 -6.64 17.44
CA VAL A 159 -11.84 -6.50 18.83
C VAL A 159 -12.55 -5.15 18.97
N GLU A 160 -13.82 -5.15 19.37
CA GLU A 160 -14.64 -3.93 19.56
C GLU A 160 -14.48 -2.88 18.44
N GLY A 161 -14.66 -3.31 17.18
CA GLY A 161 -14.56 -2.43 16.01
C GLY A 161 -13.14 -2.05 15.57
N ARG A 162 -12.09 -2.59 16.20
CA ARG A 162 -10.69 -2.28 15.88
C ARG A 162 -9.91 -3.48 15.40
N PHE A 163 -8.95 -3.27 14.50
CA PHE A 163 -7.92 -4.27 14.22
C PHE A 163 -6.91 -4.32 15.36
N VAL A 164 -6.59 -5.53 15.82
CA VAL A 164 -5.66 -5.78 16.92
C VAL A 164 -4.78 -6.98 16.57
N CYS A 165 -3.52 -6.95 17.00
CA CYS A 165 -2.62 -8.09 16.96
C CYS A 165 -1.70 -8.09 18.18
N GLY A 166 -1.77 -9.14 19.00
CA GLY A 166 -1.02 -9.19 20.25
C GLY A 166 -1.34 -8.00 21.16
N ARG A 167 -0.29 -7.20 21.47
CA ARG A 167 -0.38 -5.97 22.28
C ARG A 167 -0.63 -4.70 21.45
N HIS A 168 -0.67 -4.81 20.13
CA HIS A 168 -0.77 -3.68 19.22
C HIS A 168 -2.22 -3.46 18.83
N GLU A 169 -2.72 -2.29 19.18
CA GLU A 169 -4.05 -1.84 18.79
C GLU A 169 -3.96 -0.87 17.63
N GLY A 170 -4.74 -1.15 16.58
CA GLY A 170 -4.90 -0.24 15.48
C GLY A 170 -5.56 1.06 15.92
N ILE A 171 -5.25 2.14 15.19
CA ILE A 171 -6.00 3.38 15.33
C ILE A 171 -7.46 3.13 14.93
N GLY A 172 -8.36 3.92 15.49
CA GLY A 172 -9.76 3.77 15.19
C GLY A 172 -10.63 4.86 15.76
N SER A 173 -11.66 5.22 15.00
CA SER A 173 -12.64 6.24 15.34
C SER A 173 -14.03 5.78 14.90
N PRO A 174 -15.09 6.16 15.63
CA PRO A 174 -16.45 5.92 15.17
C PRO A 174 -16.66 6.48 13.77
N SER A 175 -17.35 5.74 12.93
CA SER A 175 -17.76 6.18 11.60
C SER A 175 -19.28 6.19 11.53
N PHE A 176 -19.86 7.32 11.16
CA PHE A 176 -21.29 7.44 10.90
C PHE A 176 -21.54 7.18 9.41
N GLU A 177 -22.57 6.39 9.10
CA GLU A 177 -23.05 6.20 7.72
C GLU A 177 -23.90 7.37 7.25
#